data_AF-A0AAE1PJ13-F1
#
_entry.id   AF-A0AAE1PJ13-F1
#
_cell.length_a   1.000
_cell.length_b   1.000
_cell.length_c   1.000
_cell.angle_alpha   90.00
_cell.angle_beta   90.00
_cell.angle_gamma   90.00
#
_symmetry.space_group_name_H-M   'P 1'
#
loop_
_entity.id
_entity.type
_entity.pdbx_description
1 polymer ?
#
loop_
_entity_poly.entity_id
_entity_poly.type
_entity_poly.pdbx_seq_one_letter_code
_entity_poly.pdbx_strand_id
1 'polypeptide(L)'
;MLECWCNSEQQQLNEALPDPAKSLPSGMDLSRKCWVALNRARSKTGKTKDNLHKWGITTNPDCMCGVVQTMEHLLRDCPMGPHCSDQDLKDANENAIKWIQFYCDKI
;
A
#
# COMPACT_ATOMS: atom_id res chain seq x y z
N MET A 1 -14.06 25.39 -15.46
CA MET A 1 -12.70 24.85 -15.16
C MET A 1 -12.42 24.62 -13.67
N LEU A 2 -13.38 24.82 -12.75
CA LEU A 2 -13.25 24.46 -11.31
C LEU A 2 -14.22 23.37 -10.87
N GLU A 3 -15.27 23.07 -11.64
CA GLU A 3 -16.31 22.08 -11.28
C GLU A 3 -15.88 20.62 -11.47
N CYS A 4 -14.78 20.36 -12.18
CA CYS A 4 -14.31 19.00 -12.47
C CYS A 4 -13.63 18.33 -11.27
N TRP A 5 -13.33 19.06 -10.19
CA TRP A 5 -12.63 18.54 -9.01
C TRP A 5 -13.58 18.05 -7.91
N CYS A 6 -14.74 18.70 -7.71
CA CYS A 6 -15.72 18.28 -6.68
C CYS A 6 -16.36 16.91 -6.96
N ASN A 7 -16.44 16.48 -8.21
CA ASN A 7 -17.05 15.18 -8.56
C ASN A 7 -16.07 13.99 -8.45
N SER A 8 -14.80 14.21 -8.12
CA SER A 8 -13.81 13.13 -7.95
C SER A 8 -13.81 12.52 -6.54
N GLU A 9 -14.42 13.17 -5.55
CA GLU A 9 -14.46 12.75 -4.15
C GLU A 9 -15.36 11.52 -3.87
N GLN A 10 -15.96 10.93 -4.92
CA GLN A 10 -16.72 9.68 -4.82
C GLN A 10 -15.86 8.44 -5.09
N GLN A 11 -14.53 8.56 -5.11
CA GLN A 11 -13.67 7.39 -4.97
C GLN A 11 -13.86 6.82 -3.57
N GLN A 12 -14.31 5.57 -3.46
CA GLN A 12 -14.39 4.84 -2.19
C GLN A 12 -13.13 5.12 -1.37
N LEU A 13 -13.32 5.74 -0.20
CA LEU A 13 -12.24 6.01 0.73
C LEU A 13 -11.57 4.68 1.07
N ASN A 14 -10.26 4.63 0.84
CA ASN A 14 -9.47 3.46 1.15
C ASN A 14 -9.41 3.30 2.68
N GLU A 15 -9.96 2.20 3.19
CA GLU A 15 -10.14 1.94 4.62
C GLU A 15 -8.83 1.90 5.41
N ALA A 16 -7.70 1.67 4.73
CA ALA A 16 -6.37 1.69 5.34
C ALA A 16 -5.86 3.10 5.66
N LEU A 17 -6.49 4.15 5.12
CA LEU A 17 -6.09 5.53 5.37
C LEU A 17 -6.54 5.97 6.77
N PRO A 18 -5.65 6.63 7.54
CA PRO A 18 -6.07 7.25 8.79
C PRO A 18 -7.02 8.41 8.50
N ASP A 19 -7.95 8.64 9.43
CA ASP A 19 -8.87 9.77 9.33
C ASP A 19 -8.09 11.10 9.39
N PRO A 20 -8.51 12.13 8.65
CA PRO A 20 -7.91 13.45 8.76
C PRO A 20 -7.98 13.95 10.21
N ALA A 21 -6.84 14.09 10.88
CA ALA A 21 -6.76 14.45 12.29
C ALA A 21 -5.82 15.64 12.52
N LYS A 22 -5.99 16.31 13.67
CA LYS A 22 -5.08 17.38 14.14
C LYS A 22 -3.73 16.83 14.63
N SER A 23 -3.66 15.52 14.88
CA SER A 23 -2.45 14.81 15.29
C SER A 23 -1.81 14.09 14.11
N LEU A 24 -0.50 13.88 14.23
CA LEU A 24 0.26 13.08 13.26
C LEU A 24 -0.28 11.65 13.19
N PRO A 25 -0.32 11.03 11.99
CA PRO A 25 -0.80 9.66 11.84
C PRO A 25 0.18 8.66 12.47
N SER A 26 -0.33 7.47 12.80
CA SER A 26 0.46 6.33 13.27
C SER A 26 1.57 5.97 12.27
N GLY A 27 2.74 5.61 12.80
CA GLY A 27 3.93 5.20 12.04
C GLY A 27 4.84 6.35 11.57
N MET A 28 4.60 7.59 11.99
CA MET A 28 5.45 8.75 11.66
C MET A 28 6.87 8.70 12.25
N ASP A 29 7.06 7.92 13.30
CA ASP A 29 8.33 7.63 13.96
C ASP A 29 9.19 6.61 13.19
N LEU A 30 8.62 5.94 12.17
CA LEU A 30 9.34 5.00 11.32
C LEU A 30 10.42 5.70 10.49
N SER A 31 11.46 4.95 10.15
CA SER A 31 12.45 5.42 9.16
C SER A 31 11.74 5.83 7.85
N ARG A 32 12.30 6.81 7.14
CA ARG A 32 11.74 7.30 5.86
C ARG A 32 11.33 6.17 4.91
N LYS A 33 12.17 5.14 4.82
CA LYS A 33 11.96 3.98 3.94
C LYS A 33 10.73 3.18 4.36
N CYS A 34 10.63 2.85 5.65
CA CYS A 34 9.48 2.14 6.22
C CYS A 34 8.19 2.98 6.11
N TRP A 35 8.28 4.28 6.38
CA TRP A 35 7.16 5.20 6.28
C TRP A 35 6.63 5.32 4.83
N VAL A 36 7.51 5.37 3.83
CA VAL A 36 7.10 5.36 2.41
C VAL A 36 6.39 4.05 2.05
N ALA A 37 6.92 2.91 2.48
CA ALA A 37 6.29 1.62 2.23
C ALA A 37 4.92 1.49 2.91
N LEU A 38 4.78 1.97 4.16
CA LEU A 38 3.50 2.06 4.86
C LEU A 38 2.48 2.87 4.04
N ASN A 39 2.86 4.04 3.55
CA ASN A 39 1.93 4.88 2.80
C ASN A 39 1.59 4.32 1.40
N ARG A 40 2.49 3.58 0.75
CA ARG A 40 2.20 2.83 -0.49
C ARG A 40 1.18 1.72 -0.25
N ALA A 41 1.30 1.01 0.87
CA ALA A 41 0.33 0.02 1.28
C ALA A 41 -1.02 0.67 1.60
N ARG A 42 -1.03 1.75 2.40
CA ARG A 42 -2.23 2.50 2.75
C ARG A 42 -2.94 3.07 1.53
N SER A 43 -2.24 3.56 0.52
CA SER A 43 -2.86 4.08 -0.72
C SER A 43 -3.16 2.97 -1.74
N LYS A 44 -2.83 1.71 -1.42
CA LYS A 44 -2.90 0.55 -2.32
C LYS A 44 -2.15 0.77 -3.64
N THR A 45 -1.17 1.68 -3.63
CA THR A 45 -0.43 2.12 -4.81
C THR A 45 1.06 2.08 -4.51
N GLY A 46 1.78 1.17 -5.15
CA GLY A 46 3.23 1.02 -5.01
C GLY A 46 3.89 0.46 -6.27
N LYS A 47 5.18 0.14 -6.19
CA LYS A 47 5.94 -0.49 -7.28
C LYS A 47 5.66 -2.00 -7.40
N THR A 48 4.39 -2.37 -7.29
CA THR A 48 3.92 -3.72 -7.54
C THR A 48 4.14 -4.09 -9.02
N LYS A 49 4.43 -5.35 -9.33
CA LYS A 49 4.69 -5.73 -10.73
C LYS A 49 3.52 -5.46 -11.66
N ASP A 50 2.28 -5.50 -11.17
CA ASP A 50 1.11 -5.11 -11.97
C ASP A 50 1.18 -3.64 -12.41
N ASN A 51 1.57 -2.73 -11.52
CA ASN A 51 1.75 -1.31 -11.82
C ASN A 51 2.97 -1.07 -12.70
N LEU A 52 4.09 -1.73 -12.41
CA LEU A 52 5.29 -1.65 -13.25
C LEU A 52 5.00 -2.14 -14.68
N HIS A 53 4.15 -3.16 -14.85
CA HIS A 53 3.73 -3.64 -16.16
C HIS A 53 2.84 -2.61 -16.88
N LYS A 54 1.86 -2.02 -16.17
CA LYS A 54 1.03 -0.91 -16.71
C LYS A 54 1.88 0.29 -17.15
N TRP A 55 3.00 0.55 -16.46
CA TRP A 55 3.94 1.61 -16.81
C TRP A 55 4.98 1.22 -17.87
N GLY A 56 4.96 -0.02 -18.39
CA GLY A 56 5.89 -0.49 -19.40
C GLY A 56 7.32 -0.75 -18.89
N ILE A 57 7.53 -0.85 -17.58
CA ILE A 57 8.84 -1.07 -16.95
C ILE A 57 9.19 -2.57 -16.90
N THR A 58 8.20 -3.44 -16.73
CA THR A 58 8.36 -4.89 -16.77
C THR A 58 7.41 -5.50 -17.80
N THR A 59 7.82 -6.62 -18.40
CA THR A 59 6.98 -7.42 -19.31
C THR A 59 6.12 -8.45 -18.58
N ASN A 60 6.43 -8.74 -17.31
CA ASN A 60 5.72 -9.74 -16.52
C ASN A 60 5.11 -9.11 -15.24
N PRO A 61 3.77 -9.14 -15.08
CA PRO A 61 3.07 -8.63 -13.91
C PRO A 61 3.03 -9.60 -12.71
N ASP A 62 3.50 -10.84 -12.87
CA ASP A 62 3.27 -11.92 -11.91
C ASP A 62 4.25 -11.92 -10.74
N CYS A 63 3.71 -12.20 -9.56
CA CYS A 63 4.45 -12.51 -8.35
C CYS A 63 5.20 -13.84 -8.50
N MET A 64 6.19 -14.08 -7.63
CA MET A 64 6.92 -15.35 -7.60
C MET A 64 6.02 -16.55 -7.28
N CYS A 65 4.86 -16.33 -6.64
CA CYS A 65 3.87 -17.37 -6.40
C CYS A 65 2.98 -17.68 -7.61
N GLY A 66 3.20 -17.03 -8.77
CA GLY A 66 2.48 -17.31 -10.02
C GLY A 66 1.14 -16.58 -10.21
N VAL A 67 0.81 -15.62 -9.34
CA VAL A 67 -0.40 -14.78 -9.44
C VAL A 67 0.03 -13.33 -9.70
N VAL A 68 -0.79 -12.56 -10.42
CA VAL A 68 -0.55 -11.12 -10.66
C VAL A 68 -0.26 -10.41 -9.34
N GLN A 69 0.90 -9.74 -9.26
CA GLN A 69 1.33 -9.08 -8.04
C GLN A 69 0.66 -7.72 -7.90
N THR A 70 -0.55 -7.68 -7.35
CA THR A 70 -1.23 -6.45 -6.93
C THR A 70 -0.85 -6.09 -5.49
N MET A 71 -1.17 -4.86 -5.04
CA MET A 71 -0.96 -4.51 -3.63
C MET A 71 -1.86 -5.34 -2.70
N GLU A 72 -3.09 -5.62 -3.13
CA GLU A 72 -4.03 -6.44 -2.36
C GLU A 72 -3.51 -7.88 -2.22
N HIS A 73 -2.96 -8.44 -3.30
CA HIS A 73 -2.30 -9.73 -3.25
C HIS A 73 -1.13 -9.74 -2.26
N LEU A 74 -0.25 -8.73 -2.29
CA LEU A 74 0.88 -8.65 -1.35
C LEU A 74 0.45 -8.47 0.11
N LEU A 75 -0.67 -7.79 0.35
CA LEU A 75 -1.21 -7.55 1.69
C LEU A 75 -1.93 -8.77 2.24
N ARG A 76 -2.73 -9.47 1.42
CA ARG A 76 -3.67 -10.47 1.93
C ARG A 76 -3.40 -11.91 1.51
N ASP A 77 -2.95 -12.12 0.27
CA ASP A 77 -3.03 -13.43 -0.37
C ASP A 77 -1.67 -14.08 -0.62
N CYS A 78 -0.60 -13.28 -0.65
CA CYS A 78 0.71 -13.76 -1.07
C CYS A 78 1.32 -14.70 -0.03
N PRO A 79 1.55 -16.00 -0.35
CA PRO A 79 2.14 -16.94 0.59
C PRO A 79 3.63 -16.68 0.85
N MET A 80 4.26 -15.81 0.05
CA MET A 80 5.69 -15.51 0.12
C MET A 80 6.03 -14.45 1.18
N GLY A 81 5.04 -13.83 1.82
CA GLY A 81 5.25 -12.77 2.80
C GLY A 81 4.19 -12.78 3.91
N PRO A 82 4.33 -11.86 4.88
CA PRO A 82 3.35 -11.72 5.95
C PRO A 82 2.01 -11.17 5.43
N HIS A 83 0.94 -11.42 6.18
CA HIS A 83 -0.38 -10.84 5.96
C HIS A 83 -0.52 -9.52 6.73
N CYS A 84 -1.25 -8.56 6.17
CA CYS A 84 -1.53 -7.27 6.80
C CYS A 84 -2.91 -6.75 6.34
N SER A 85 -3.79 -6.47 7.30
CA SER A 85 -5.11 -5.90 7.03
C SER A 85 -5.09 -4.37 6.96
N ASP A 86 -6.18 -3.78 6.47
CA ASP A 86 -6.33 -2.33 6.43
C ASP A 86 -6.34 -1.70 7.83
N GLN A 87 -6.91 -2.40 8.82
CA GLN A 87 -6.86 -1.95 10.22
C GLN A 87 -5.43 -1.99 10.76
N ASP A 88 -4.65 -3.04 10.44
CA ASP A 88 -3.23 -3.09 10.82
C ASP A 88 -2.46 -1.91 10.24
N LEU A 89 -2.69 -1.58 8.96
CA LEU A 89 -2.09 -0.43 8.28
C LEU A 89 -2.54 0.90 8.89
N LYS A 90 -3.83 1.03 9.25
CA LYS A 90 -4.38 2.24 9.87
C LYS A 90 -3.75 2.48 11.24
N ASP A 91 -3.57 1.44 12.04
CA ASP A 91 -2.97 1.52 13.38
C ASP A 91 -1.44 1.52 13.37
N ALA A 92 -0.83 1.19 12.23
CA ALA A 92 0.61 0.93 12.10
C ALA A 92 1.13 -0.03 13.19
N ASN A 93 0.34 -1.06 13.48
CA ASN A 93 0.61 -2.00 14.55
C ASN A 93 1.72 -3.01 14.16
N GLU A 94 2.00 -3.98 15.04
CA GLU A 94 3.08 -4.97 14.82
C GLU A 94 2.96 -5.76 13.52
N ASN A 95 1.75 -6.10 13.07
CA ASN A 95 1.55 -6.80 11.80
C ASN A 95 1.94 -5.91 10.62
N ALA A 96 1.52 -4.64 10.65
CA ALA A 96 1.94 -3.67 9.65
C ALA A 96 3.46 -3.46 9.67
N ILE A 97 4.08 -3.35 10.85
CA ILE A 97 5.54 -3.20 10.94
C ILE A 97 6.28 -4.40 10.36
N LYS A 98 5.87 -5.63 10.68
CA LYS A 98 6.43 -6.85 10.10
C LYS A 98 6.29 -6.86 8.57
N TRP A 99 5.13 -6.49 8.06
CA TRP A 99 4.87 -6.40 6.63
C TRP A 99 5.75 -5.35 5.94
N ILE A 100 5.82 -4.15 6.50
CA ILE A 100 6.64 -3.05 6.00
C ILE A 100 8.11 -3.46 5.96
N GLN A 101 8.64 -4.03 7.03
CA GLN A 101 10.04 -4.46 7.07
C GLN A 101 10.33 -5.51 5.99
N PHE A 102 9.40 -6.42 5.74
CA PHE A 102 9.55 -7.44 4.70
C PHE A 102 9.52 -6.87 3.27
N TYR A 103 8.69 -5.86 3.02
CA TYR A 103 8.43 -5.34 1.67
C TYR A 103 9.08 -3.98 1.35
N CYS A 104 9.68 -3.27 2.33
CA CYS A 104 10.15 -1.89 2.14
C CYS A 104 11.21 -1.68 1.06
N ASP A 105 11.93 -2.74 0.65
CA ASP A 105 12.88 -2.73 -0.48
C ASP A 105 12.25 -3.12 -1.82
N LYS A 106 11.04 -3.69 -1.78
CA LYS A 106 10.41 -4.38 -2.90
C LYS A 106 9.27 -3.57 -3.52
N ILE A 107 8.68 -2.62 -2.78
CA ILE A 107 7.50 -1.83 -3.20
C ILE A 107 7.72 -0.32 -3.17
#